data_AF-A0A821H4N4-F1
#
_entry.id   AF-A0A821H4N4-F1
#
_cell.length_a   1.000
_cell.length_b   1.000
_cell.length_c   1.000
_cell.angle_alpha   90.00
_cell.angle_beta   90.00
_cell.angle_gamma   90.00
#
_symmetry.space_group_name_H-M   'P 1'
#
loop_
_entity.id
_entity.type
_entity.pdbx_description
1 polymer ?
#
loop_
_entity_poly.entity_id
_entity_poly.type
_entity_poly.pdbx_seq_one_letter_code
_entity_poly.pdbx_strand_id
1 'polypeptide(L)'
;FGCLYHSLFTYRLSELIKRVPVISSNNQLGHSPRHILQTLLSPRVFPIGIQIRAGDRTMTRTSVPFDETTIFKRFKNFFNCSQQIINANIKLFRETNQIPIVFLLSDDIQIRHVALKRWKFSLECFQSFDNKCQSNNNSLNILANSNPVFHVSNANDRILALRLGIFDSFLFSLCEQHIFSINSGFGRFAAFASLKLRNIYSFFHNEQPSCQNQSVPLATAGYHWSGI
;
A
#
# COMPACT_ATOMS: atom_id res chain seq x y z
N PHE A 1 3.48 -3.59 -26.32
CA PHE A 1 4.12 -3.30 -25.02
C PHE A 1 3.64 -4.19 -23.87
N GLY A 2 2.34 -4.51 -23.74
CA GLY A 2 1.82 -5.34 -22.62
C GLY A 2 2.42 -6.75 -22.48
N CYS A 3 2.58 -7.52 -23.56
CA CYS A 3 3.06 -8.91 -23.46
C CYS A 3 4.56 -9.05 -23.13
N LEU A 4 5.40 -8.11 -23.60
CA LEU A 4 6.83 -8.10 -23.32
C LEU A 4 7.14 -7.58 -21.91
N TYR A 5 6.34 -6.63 -21.43
CA TYR A 5 6.39 -6.14 -20.05
C TYR A 5 5.95 -7.24 -19.09
N HIS A 6 4.93 -8.03 -19.42
CA HIS A 6 4.47 -9.11 -18.57
C HIS A 6 5.51 -10.22 -18.43
N SER A 7 6.16 -10.68 -19.51
CA SER A 7 7.09 -11.83 -19.47
C SER A 7 8.44 -11.53 -18.79
N LEU A 8 9.04 -10.37 -19.06
CA LEU A 8 10.34 -10.00 -18.48
C LEU A 8 10.23 -9.59 -17.01
N PHE A 9 9.17 -8.88 -16.64
CA PHE A 9 8.96 -8.50 -15.25
C PHE A 9 8.57 -9.73 -14.42
N THR A 10 7.57 -10.53 -14.81
CA THR A 10 7.10 -11.67 -13.99
C THR A 10 8.18 -12.72 -13.71
N TYR A 11 9.04 -13.08 -14.69
CA TYR A 11 10.12 -14.05 -14.46
C TYR A 11 11.13 -13.55 -13.42
N ARG A 12 11.63 -12.32 -13.58
CA ARG A 12 12.57 -11.71 -12.62
C ARG A 12 11.92 -11.40 -11.27
N LEU A 13 10.62 -11.11 -11.27
CA LEU A 13 9.82 -10.91 -10.06
C LEU A 13 9.68 -12.21 -9.25
N SER A 14 9.42 -13.33 -9.93
CA SER A 14 9.28 -14.62 -9.29
C SER A 14 10.57 -15.04 -8.58
N GLU A 15 11.72 -14.76 -9.19
CA GLU A 15 13.04 -14.98 -8.58
C GLU A 15 13.32 -13.99 -7.44
N LEU A 16 12.88 -12.73 -7.55
CA LEU A 16 12.93 -11.78 -6.43
C LEU A 16 12.12 -12.29 -5.24
N ILE A 17 10.88 -12.75 -5.47
CA ILE A 17 9.99 -13.29 -4.42
C ILE A 17 10.59 -14.52 -3.75
N LYS A 18 11.26 -15.41 -4.52
CA LYS A 18 11.95 -16.59 -3.97
C LYS A 18 13.21 -16.22 -3.16
N ARG A 19 13.90 -15.15 -3.55
CA ARG A 19 15.18 -14.73 -2.95
C ARG A 19 15.03 -13.79 -1.76
N VAL A 20 13.86 -13.17 -1.58
CA VAL A 20 13.57 -12.43 -0.33
C VAL A 20 13.45 -13.48 0.77
N PRO A 21 14.44 -13.59 1.68
CA PRO A 21 14.33 -14.53 2.77
C PRO A 21 13.09 -14.14 3.59
N VAL A 22 12.33 -15.13 4.04
CA VAL A 22 11.32 -14.93 5.09
C VAL A 22 12.11 -14.57 6.35
N ILE A 23 12.44 -13.29 6.52
CA ILE A 23 13.27 -12.84 7.63
C ILE A 23 12.51 -13.10 8.93
N SER A 24 13.13 -13.92 9.77
CA SER A 24 12.96 -14.08 11.23
C SER A 24 11.52 -14.13 11.76
N SER A 25 11.17 -15.30 12.31
CA SER A 25 9.92 -15.66 12.98
C SER A 25 9.39 -14.68 14.05
N ASN A 26 10.17 -13.69 14.48
CA ASN A 26 9.80 -12.85 15.63
C ASN A 26 9.11 -11.51 15.26
N ASN A 27 9.02 -11.12 13.98
CA ASN A 27 8.42 -9.84 13.55
C ASN A 27 7.43 -9.97 12.36
N GLN A 28 6.76 -11.12 12.22
CA GLN A 28 5.89 -11.47 11.08
C GLN A 28 4.50 -10.78 11.05
N LEU A 29 4.40 -9.51 11.41
CA LEU A 29 3.12 -8.80 11.28
C LEU A 29 2.72 -8.61 9.81
N GLY A 30 3.68 -8.46 8.90
CA GLY A 30 3.47 -8.22 7.47
C GLY A 30 3.06 -9.43 6.64
N HIS A 31 2.61 -9.17 5.41
CA HIS A 31 2.26 -10.20 4.44
C HIS A 31 3.45 -10.52 3.52
N SER A 32 3.52 -11.76 3.01
CA SER A 32 4.57 -12.12 2.07
C SER A 32 4.37 -11.44 0.71
N PRO A 33 5.46 -11.12 -0.02
CA PRO A 33 5.37 -10.57 -1.38
C PRO A 33 4.46 -11.36 -2.33
N ARG A 34 4.52 -12.70 -2.25
CA ARG A 34 3.67 -13.61 -3.02
C ARG A 34 2.19 -13.41 -2.69
N HIS A 35 1.87 -13.34 -1.39
CA HIS A 35 0.49 -13.15 -0.96
C HIS A 35 -0.06 -11.81 -1.43
N ILE A 36 0.73 -10.74 -1.30
CA ILE A 36 0.34 -9.41 -1.76
C ILE A 36 0.03 -9.40 -3.25
N LEU A 37 0.93 -9.97 -4.06
CA LEU A 37 0.73 -10.07 -5.51
C LEU A 37 -0.54 -10.87 -5.86
N GLN A 38 -0.72 -12.04 -5.23
CA GLN A 38 -1.91 -12.87 -5.45
C GLN A 38 -3.20 -12.16 -5.07
N THR A 39 -3.18 -11.41 -3.95
CA THR A 39 -4.32 -10.63 -3.51
C THR A 39 -4.63 -9.51 -4.49
N LEU A 40 -3.64 -8.68 -4.86
CA LEU A 40 -3.85 -7.51 -5.73
C LEU A 40 -4.28 -7.89 -7.15
N LEU A 41 -3.88 -9.06 -7.65
CA LEU A 41 -4.29 -9.56 -8.97
C LEU A 41 -5.64 -10.31 -8.96
N SER A 42 -6.26 -10.49 -7.81
CA SER A 42 -7.52 -11.21 -7.72
C SER A 42 -8.68 -10.36 -8.27
N PRO A 43 -9.55 -10.93 -9.13
CA PRO A 43 -10.74 -10.21 -9.59
C PRO A 43 -11.77 -9.96 -8.48
N ARG A 44 -11.65 -10.67 -7.34
CA ARG A 44 -12.55 -10.55 -6.18
C ARG A 44 -12.21 -9.37 -5.27
N VAL A 45 -11.13 -8.63 -5.54
CA VAL A 45 -10.71 -7.52 -4.68
C VAL A 45 -10.75 -6.21 -5.43
N PHE A 46 -11.01 -5.14 -4.68
CA PHE A 46 -10.90 -3.77 -5.14
C PHE A 46 -9.76 -3.08 -4.38
N PRO A 47 -8.55 -3.02 -4.96
CA PRO A 47 -7.38 -2.51 -4.27
C PRO A 47 -7.34 -0.97 -4.22
N ILE A 48 -7.20 -0.42 -3.03
CA ILE A 48 -6.98 1.00 -2.74
C ILE A 48 -5.55 1.15 -2.22
N GLY A 49 -4.68 1.79 -3.00
CA GLY A 49 -3.30 2.03 -2.62
C GLY A 49 -3.20 3.23 -1.67
N ILE A 50 -2.54 3.05 -0.52
CA ILE A 50 -2.08 4.14 0.35
C ILE A 50 -0.55 4.15 0.38
N GLN A 51 0.06 5.28 0.04
CA GLN A 51 1.50 5.50 0.16
C GLN A 51 1.77 6.67 1.12
N ILE A 52 2.49 6.38 2.21
CA ILE A 52 2.83 7.36 3.24
C ILE A 52 4.35 7.57 3.26
N ARG A 53 4.79 8.83 3.13
CA ARG A 53 6.18 9.24 3.25
C ARG A 53 6.39 10.01 4.55
N ALA A 54 6.83 9.37 5.60
CA ALA A 54 7.09 9.98 6.91
C ALA A 54 8.40 10.79 6.95
N GLY A 55 9.36 10.51 6.07
CA GLY A 55 10.60 11.27 5.86
C GLY A 55 11.89 10.51 6.24
N ASP A 56 13.05 10.98 5.79
CA ASP A 56 14.33 10.24 5.91
C ASP A 56 14.73 9.87 7.34
N ARG A 57 14.33 10.70 8.31
CA ARG A 57 14.66 10.49 9.74
C ARG A 57 13.95 9.28 10.35
N THR A 58 12.91 8.73 9.72
CA THR A 58 12.16 7.58 10.25
C THR A 58 12.70 6.24 9.75
N MET A 59 13.41 6.22 8.62
CA MET A 59 14.01 4.99 8.07
C MET A 59 15.11 4.40 8.97
N THR A 60 15.72 5.19 9.85
CA THR A 60 16.84 4.76 10.73
C THR A 60 16.43 4.48 12.18
N ARG A 61 15.16 4.73 12.56
CA ARG A 61 14.70 4.60 13.95
C ARG A 61 14.04 3.25 14.21
N THR A 62 14.81 2.27 14.65
CA THR A 62 14.29 0.92 14.97
C THR A 62 13.99 0.68 16.45
N SER A 63 14.38 1.58 17.37
CA SER A 63 14.44 1.29 18.82
C SER A 63 13.75 2.30 19.76
N VAL A 64 13.07 3.33 19.26
CA VAL A 64 12.37 4.27 20.16
C VAL A 64 11.02 3.66 20.58
N PRO A 65 10.63 3.64 21.87
CA PRO A 65 9.28 3.23 22.23
C PRO A 65 8.25 4.19 21.61
N PHE A 66 7.27 3.64 20.89
CA PHE A 66 6.31 4.42 20.12
C PHE A 66 4.93 4.43 20.77
N ASP A 67 4.30 5.61 20.77
CA ASP A 67 2.90 5.76 21.13
C ASP A 67 2.03 5.55 19.88
N GLU A 68 1.32 4.42 19.83
CA GLU A 68 0.41 4.04 18.73
C GLU A 68 -0.64 5.14 18.47
N THR A 69 -1.07 5.86 19.52
CA THR A 69 -2.10 6.90 19.40
C THR A 69 -1.58 8.13 18.65
N THR A 70 -0.33 8.53 18.91
CA THR A 70 0.31 9.67 18.24
C THR A 70 0.55 9.39 16.76
N ILE A 71 1.05 8.19 16.41
CA ILE A 71 1.25 7.78 15.00
C ILE A 71 -0.09 7.78 14.28
N PHE A 72 -1.10 7.13 14.87
CA PHE A 72 -2.40 7.04 14.23
C PHE A 72 -3.02 8.42 14.03
N LYS A 73 -2.96 9.31 15.03
CA LYS A 73 -3.48 10.68 14.94
C LYS A 73 -2.81 11.47 13.81
N ARG A 74 -1.50 11.31 13.62
CA ARG A 74 -0.73 11.99 12.58
C ARG A 74 -1.08 11.53 11.16
N PHE A 75 -1.39 10.25 10.97
CA PHE A 75 -1.65 9.68 9.64
C PHE A 75 -3.11 9.26 9.40
N LYS A 76 -4.02 9.58 10.34
CA LYS A 76 -5.44 9.22 10.32
C LYS A 76 -6.11 9.60 9.00
N ASN A 77 -5.69 10.71 8.42
CA ASN A 77 -6.22 11.28 7.20
C ASN A 77 -6.12 10.32 6.00
N PHE A 78 -5.04 9.54 5.90
CA PHE A 78 -4.89 8.51 4.87
C PHE A 78 -5.96 7.41 5.00
N PHE A 79 -6.13 6.91 6.21
CA PHE A 79 -7.10 5.85 6.51
C PHE A 79 -8.55 6.35 6.40
N ASN A 80 -8.85 7.55 6.87
CA ASN A 80 -10.15 8.20 6.70
C ASN A 80 -10.51 8.36 5.21
N CYS A 81 -9.56 8.78 4.38
CA CYS A 81 -9.75 8.90 2.94
C CYS A 81 -10.13 7.55 2.32
N SER A 82 -9.40 6.48 2.65
CA SER A 82 -9.77 5.14 2.18
C SER A 82 -11.15 4.69 2.65
N GLN A 83 -11.55 5.03 3.88
CA GLN A 83 -12.88 4.71 4.38
C GLN A 83 -13.96 5.50 3.64
N GLN A 84 -13.73 6.78 3.33
CA GLN A 84 -14.65 7.59 2.52
C GLN A 84 -14.86 6.99 1.13
N ILE A 85 -13.77 6.58 0.47
CA ILE A 85 -13.82 5.86 -0.81
C ILE A 85 -14.64 4.58 -0.68
N ILE A 86 -14.41 3.80 0.38
CA ILE A 86 -15.12 2.55 0.60
C ILE A 86 -16.62 2.80 0.76
N ASN A 87 -16.98 3.77 1.60
CA ASN A 87 -18.37 4.12 1.88
C ASN A 87 -19.08 4.65 0.63
N ALA A 88 -18.41 5.50 -0.17
CA ALA A 88 -18.96 6.05 -1.40
C ALA A 88 -19.22 4.98 -2.47
N ASN A 89 -18.45 3.88 -2.46
CA ASN A 89 -18.53 2.81 -3.45
C ASN A 89 -19.18 1.51 -2.90
N ILE A 90 -19.85 1.57 -1.75
CA ILE A 90 -20.42 0.38 -1.11
C ILE A 90 -21.42 -0.36 -2.00
N LYS A 91 -22.20 0.37 -2.80
CA LYS A 91 -23.16 -0.20 -3.76
C LYS A 91 -22.42 -0.96 -4.87
N LEU A 92 -21.39 -0.33 -5.45
CA LEU A 92 -20.55 -0.95 -6.49
C LEU A 92 -19.94 -2.27 -6.00
N PHE A 93 -19.39 -2.29 -4.78
CA PHE A 93 -18.76 -3.50 -4.22
C PHE A 93 -19.75 -4.64 -3.99
N ARG A 94 -20.99 -4.32 -3.59
CA ARG A 94 -22.06 -5.31 -3.45
C ARG A 94 -22.49 -5.89 -4.80
N GLU A 95 -22.64 -5.03 -5.81
CA GLU A 95 -23.06 -5.45 -7.16
C GLU A 95 -21.98 -6.27 -7.89
N THR A 96 -20.71 -5.91 -7.69
CA THR A 96 -19.57 -6.60 -8.33
C THR A 96 -19.01 -7.74 -7.49
N ASN A 97 -19.53 -7.95 -6.27
CA ASN A 97 -19.02 -8.89 -5.28
C ASN A 97 -17.51 -8.76 -5.03
N GLN A 98 -17.01 -7.52 -5.01
CA GLN A 98 -15.61 -7.19 -4.76
C GLN A 98 -15.38 -6.80 -3.30
N ILE A 99 -14.23 -7.21 -2.76
CA ILE A 99 -13.80 -6.88 -1.40
C ILE A 99 -12.84 -5.69 -1.45
N PRO A 100 -13.16 -4.53 -0.84
CA PRO A 100 -12.23 -3.42 -0.76
C PRO A 100 -11.04 -3.79 0.15
N ILE A 101 -9.83 -3.59 -0.36
CA ILE A 101 -8.57 -3.85 0.37
C ILE A 101 -7.67 -2.64 0.24
N VAL A 102 -7.05 -2.24 1.34
CA VAL A 102 -6.06 -1.16 1.40
C VAL A 102 -4.66 -1.76 1.27
N PHE A 103 -3.95 -1.44 0.20
CA PHE A 103 -2.52 -1.75 0.06
C PHE A 103 -1.68 -0.60 0.62
N LEU A 104 -1.08 -0.81 1.80
CA LEU A 104 -0.34 0.21 2.53
C LEU A 104 1.18 0.09 2.30
N LEU A 105 1.74 1.17 1.76
CA LEU A 105 3.17 1.41 1.63
C LEU A 105 3.59 2.57 2.54
N SER A 106 4.71 2.38 3.24
CA SER A 106 5.30 3.41 4.08
C SER A 106 6.80 3.21 4.19
N ASP A 107 7.54 4.32 4.22
CA ASP A 107 8.96 4.35 4.61
C ASP A 107 9.17 4.18 6.13
N ASP A 108 8.10 4.35 6.92
CA ASP A 108 8.09 4.13 8.37
C ASP A 108 7.48 2.74 8.68
N ILE A 109 8.28 1.88 9.32
CA ILE A 109 7.86 0.53 9.72
C ILE A 109 6.75 0.54 10.78
N GLN A 110 6.71 1.55 11.65
CA GLN A 110 5.75 1.63 12.75
C GLN A 110 4.34 1.89 12.25
N ILE A 111 4.19 2.76 11.24
CA ILE A 111 2.90 3.02 10.60
C ILE A 111 2.30 1.71 10.09
N ARG A 112 3.11 0.86 9.45
CA ARG A 112 2.66 -0.45 8.97
C ARG A 112 2.31 -1.40 10.10
N HIS A 113 3.14 -1.48 11.15
CA HIS A 113 2.87 -2.36 12.28
C HIS A 113 1.57 -2.00 13.00
N VAL A 114 1.33 -0.72 13.28
CA VAL A 114 0.09 -0.25 13.91
C VAL A 114 -1.12 -0.55 13.02
N ALA A 115 -1.01 -0.28 11.72
CA ALA A 115 -2.06 -0.57 10.75
C ALA A 115 -2.39 -2.07 10.68
N LEU A 116 -1.36 -2.93 10.60
CA LEU A 116 -1.52 -4.38 10.58
C LEU A 116 -2.08 -4.91 11.90
N LYS A 117 -1.60 -4.46 13.06
CA LYS A 117 -2.16 -4.86 14.36
C LYS A 117 -3.68 -4.62 14.43
N ARG A 118 -4.14 -3.51 13.87
CA ARG A 118 -5.55 -3.08 13.97
C ARG A 118 -6.45 -3.70 12.90
N TRP A 119 -5.92 -3.91 11.70
CA TRP A 119 -6.71 -4.11 10.49
C TRP A 119 -6.10 -5.12 9.52
N LYS A 120 -5.23 -6.02 9.98
CA LYS A 120 -4.60 -7.03 9.12
C LYS A 120 -5.67 -7.82 8.36
N PHE A 121 -5.55 -7.82 7.04
CA PHE A 121 -6.39 -8.64 6.18
C PHE A 121 -6.07 -10.13 6.37
N SER A 122 -7.09 -10.96 6.62
CA SER A 122 -6.91 -12.41 6.76
C SER A 122 -7.03 -13.12 5.42
N LEU A 123 -6.16 -14.10 5.19
CA LEU A 123 -6.20 -15.02 4.04
C LEU A 123 -7.50 -15.84 3.99
N GLU A 124 -8.09 -16.14 5.13
CA GLU A 124 -9.33 -16.92 5.24
C GLU A 124 -10.51 -16.18 4.58
N CYS A 125 -10.42 -14.84 4.52
CA CYS A 125 -11.37 -13.99 3.80
C CYS A 125 -11.43 -14.28 2.30
N PHE A 126 -10.33 -14.75 1.71
CA PHE A 126 -10.26 -15.07 0.28
C PHE A 126 -10.98 -16.37 -0.06
N GLN A 127 -10.95 -17.32 0.88
CA GLN A 127 -11.40 -18.69 0.69
C GLN A 127 -12.87 -18.88 1.10
N SER A 128 -13.40 -18.01 1.95
CA SER A 128 -14.82 -18.04 2.32
C SER A 128 -15.68 -17.54 1.16
N PHE A 129 -16.67 -18.35 0.75
CA PHE A 129 -17.72 -17.93 -0.18
C PHE A 129 -18.69 -16.93 0.46
N ASP A 130 -18.74 -16.86 1.79
CA ASP A 130 -19.78 -16.17 2.55
C ASP A 130 -19.50 -14.70 2.88
N ASN A 131 -18.55 -14.03 2.20
CA ASN A 131 -18.23 -12.62 2.47
C ASN A 131 -18.00 -12.32 3.97
N LYS A 132 -17.53 -13.29 4.77
CA LYS A 132 -17.35 -13.17 6.24
C LYS A 132 -16.51 -11.97 6.66
N CYS A 133 -15.71 -11.42 5.75
CA CYS A 133 -14.85 -10.26 5.98
C CYS A 133 -15.43 -8.91 5.52
N GLN A 134 -16.70 -8.87 5.07
CA GLN A 134 -17.43 -7.63 4.81
C GLN A 134 -18.04 -7.02 6.09
N SER A 135 -17.97 -7.72 7.22
CA SER A 135 -18.71 -7.36 8.43
C SER A 135 -17.81 -6.73 9.50
N ASN A 136 -17.56 -5.43 9.36
CA ASN A 136 -17.62 -4.46 10.45
C ASN A 136 -17.54 -3.05 9.86
N ASN A 137 -18.55 -2.20 10.13
CA ASN A 137 -18.77 -0.90 9.49
C ASN A 137 -17.63 0.14 9.63
N ASN A 138 -16.49 -0.20 10.24
CA ASN A 138 -15.34 0.68 10.44
C ASN A 138 -13.97 -0.06 10.41
N SER A 139 -13.90 -1.30 9.92
CA SER A 139 -12.62 -2.01 9.79
C SER A 139 -12.11 -1.93 8.36
N LEU A 140 -10.95 -1.31 8.17
CA LEU A 140 -10.19 -1.43 6.92
C LEU A 140 -9.62 -2.84 6.80
N ASN A 141 -9.42 -3.29 5.56
CA ASN A 141 -8.72 -4.54 5.25
C ASN A 141 -7.31 -4.18 4.77
N ILE A 142 -6.30 -4.24 5.63
CA ILE A 142 -4.95 -3.76 5.31
C ILE A 142 -4.03 -4.90 4.87
N LEU A 143 -3.46 -4.70 3.70
CA LEU A 143 -2.39 -5.47 3.08
C LEU A 143 -1.12 -4.62 3.07
N ALA A 144 -0.06 -5.08 3.73
CA ALA A 144 1.21 -4.35 3.80
C ALA A 144 2.40 -5.30 3.91
N ASN A 145 3.54 -4.85 3.40
CA ASN A 145 4.85 -5.51 3.54
C ASN A 145 5.80 -4.61 4.36
N SER A 146 6.55 -5.21 5.28
CA SER A 146 7.58 -4.51 6.06
C SER A 146 9.00 -4.66 5.49
N ASN A 147 9.20 -5.45 4.43
CA ASN A 147 10.54 -5.91 4.00
C ASN A 147 11.48 -4.81 3.45
N PRO A 148 11.09 -3.88 2.56
CA PRO A 148 12.06 -2.98 1.94
C PRO A 148 12.78 -2.08 2.94
N VAL A 149 12.04 -1.48 3.88
CA VAL A 149 12.61 -0.59 4.90
C VAL A 149 13.49 -1.36 5.87
N PHE A 150 13.10 -2.59 6.23
CA PHE A 150 13.94 -3.46 7.04
C PHE A 150 15.30 -3.73 6.38
N HIS A 151 15.34 -3.95 5.06
CA HIS A 151 16.60 -4.20 4.35
C HIS A 151 17.50 -2.96 4.27
N VAL A 152 16.91 -1.75 4.19
CA VAL A 152 17.68 -0.49 4.30
C VAL A 152 18.22 -0.29 5.70
N SER A 153 17.40 -0.50 6.73
CA SER A 153 17.73 -0.12 8.11
C SER A 153 18.58 -1.15 8.85
N ASN A 154 18.39 -2.45 8.57
CA ASN A 154 18.93 -3.53 9.39
C ASN A 154 19.87 -4.48 8.63
N ALA A 155 19.61 -4.73 7.34
CA ALA A 155 20.39 -5.69 6.56
C ALA A 155 21.52 -5.04 5.74
N ASN A 156 21.55 -3.70 5.64
CA ASN A 156 22.46 -2.93 4.77
C ASN A 156 22.48 -3.37 3.29
N ASP A 157 21.48 -4.15 2.83
CA ASP A 157 21.36 -4.59 1.45
C ASP A 157 20.55 -3.58 0.63
N ARG A 158 21.23 -2.48 0.27
CA ARG A 158 20.63 -1.36 -0.47
C ARG A 158 20.12 -1.77 -1.86
N ILE A 159 20.78 -2.75 -2.51
CA ILE A 159 20.39 -3.22 -3.83
C ILE A 159 19.09 -4.02 -3.74
N LEU A 160 18.98 -4.93 -2.77
CA LEU A 160 17.73 -5.64 -2.54
C LEU A 160 16.61 -4.70 -2.12
N ALA A 161 16.89 -3.74 -1.24
CA ALA A 161 15.91 -2.72 -0.84
C ALA A 161 15.40 -1.90 -2.03
N LEU A 162 16.29 -1.47 -2.94
CA LEU A 162 15.90 -0.78 -4.17
C LEU A 162 15.01 -1.66 -5.06
N ARG A 163 15.38 -2.94 -5.24
CA ARG A 163 14.58 -3.89 -6.02
C ARG A 163 13.19 -4.11 -5.42
N LEU A 164 13.11 -4.18 -4.09
CA LEU A 164 11.83 -4.30 -3.38
C LEU A 164 11.02 -3.01 -3.46
N GLY A 165 11.66 -1.84 -3.40
CA GLY A 165 11.00 -0.56 -3.64
C GLY A 165 10.40 -0.47 -5.05
N ILE A 166 11.15 -0.85 -6.09
CA ILE A 166 10.64 -0.91 -7.46
C ILE A 166 9.45 -1.88 -7.54
N PHE A 167 9.54 -3.03 -6.87
CA PHE A 167 8.45 -3.99 -6.85
C PHE A 167 7.20 -3.44 -6.14
N ASP A 168 7.35 -2.80 -4.99
CA ASP A 168 6.25 -2.17 -4.27
C ASP A 168 5.62 -1.03 -5.09
N SER A 169 6.42 -0.25 -5.82
CA SER A 169 5.94 0.78 -6.74
C SER A 169 5.12 0.17 -7.88
N PHE A 170 5.55 -0.97 -8.42
CA PHE A 170 4.79 -1.71 -9.42
C PHE A 170 3.46 -2.22 -8.84
N LEU A 171 3.48 -2.86 -7.67
CA LEU A 171 2.27 -3.33 -7.00
C LEU A 171 1.29 -2.19 -6.71
N PHE A 172 1.81 -1.04 -6.31
CA PHE A 172 0.99 0.14 -6.06
C PHE A 172 0.30 0.63 -7.33
N SER A 173 0.98 0.59 -8.49
CA SER A 173 0.39 0.97 -9.78
C SER A 173 -0.74 0.05 -10.25
N LEU A 174 -0.87 -1.14 -9.66
CA LEU A 174 -1.97 -2.07 -9.93
C LEU A 174 -3.25 -1.73 -9.16
N CYS A 175 -3.19 -0.77 -8.23
CA CYS A 175 -4.36 -0.37 -7.45
C CYS A 175 -5.39 0.38 -8.32
N GLU A 176 -6.67 0.25 -7.95
CA GLU A 176 -7.77 0.93 -8.65
C GLU A 176 -7.91 2.39 -8.21
N GLN A 177 -7.51 2.68 -6.96
CA GLN A 177 -7.44 4.03 -6.42
C GLN A 177 -6.10 4.26 -5.72
N HIS A 178 -5.65 5.50 -5.72
CA HIS A 178 -4.34 5.88 -5.20
C HIS A 178 -4.45 7.04 -4.23
N ILE A 179 -3.94 6.86 -3.03
CA ILE A 179 -3.79 7.88 -2.01
C ILE A 179 -2.30 7.98 -1.70
N PHE A 180 -1.67 9.12 -1.88
CA PHE A 180 -0.24 9.25 -1.59
C PHE A 180 0.15 10.55 -0.89
N SER A 181 1.30 10.54 -0.24
CA SER A 181 1.86 11.75 0.36
C SER A 181 2.32 12.70 -0.73
N ILE A 182 1.83 13.93 -0.73
CA ILE A 182 2.09 14.89 -1.82
C ILE A 182 3.58 15.05 -2.13
N ASN A 183 4.47 14.99 -1.15
CA ASN A 183 5.92 15.13 -1.34
C ASN A 183 6.66 13.82 -1.73
N SER A 184 5.95 12.74 -2.05
CA SER A 184 6.56 11.46 -2.40
C SER A 184 6.65 11.26 -3.91
N GLY A 185 7.86 11.31 -4.46
CA GLY A 185 8.11 10.90 -5.85
C GLY A 185 7.76 9.43 -6.09
N PHE A 186 8.03 8.56 -5.11
CA PHE A 186 7.64 7.15 -5.12
C PHE A 186 6.12 6.96 -5.34
N GLY A 187 5.27 7.59 -4.53
CA GLY A 187 3.81 7.48 -4.66
C GLY A 187 3.27 8.10 -5.94
N ARG A 188 3.81 9.27 -6.33
CA ARG A 188 3.47 9.97 -7.58
C ARG A 188 3.78 9.15 -8.82
N PHE A 189 4.99 8.62 -8.93
CA PHE A 189 5.43 7.80 -10.05
C PHE A 189 4.53 6.56 -10.21
N ALA A 190 4.27 5.86 -9.11
CA ALA A 190 3.44 4.66 -9.15
C ALA A 190 1.98 4.96 -9.52
N ALA A 191 1.39 6.03 -8.97
CA ALA A 191 0.06 6.49 -9.36
C ALA A 191 -0.01 6.92 -10.83
N PHE A 192 1.02 7.60 -11.34
CA PHE A 192 1.13 7.95 -12.75
C PHE A 192 1.24 6.71 -13.64
N ALA A 193 2.07 5.74 -13.26
CA ALA A 193 2.27 4.49 -13.98
C ALA A 193 0.99 3.61 -14.05
N SER A 194 0.04 3.81 -13.15
CA SER A 194 -1.27 3.14 -13.20
C SER A 194 -2.12 3.57 -14.40
N LEU A 195 -1.84 4.75 -14.99
CA LEU A 195 -2.61 5.38 -16.06
C LEU A 195 -4.10 5.58 -15.72
N LYS A 196 -4.48 5.53 -14.44
CA LYS A 196 -5.84 5.79 -13.98
C LYS A 196 -6.09 7.29 -14.00
N LEU A 197 -6.96 7.74 -14.90
CA LEU A 197 -7.24 9.17 -15.13
C LEU A 197 -8.02 9.84 -13.98
N ARG A 198 -8.67 9.05 -13.14
CA ARG A 198 -9.48 9.47 -11.99
C ARG A 198 -9.08 8.62 -10.77
N ASN A 199 -9.48 9.03 -9.58
CA ASN A 199 -9.24 8.30 -8.31
C ASN A 199 -7.81 8.38 -7.77
N ILE A 200 -7.14 9.51 -8.02
CA ILE A 200 -5.85 9.83 -7.43
C ILE A 200 -6.06 10.93 -6.39
N TYR A 201 -5.57 10.72 -5.17
CA TYR A 201 -5.68 11.65 -4.05
C TYR A 201 -4.29 11.88 -3.46
N SER A 202 -3.98 13.13 -3.13
CA SER A 202 -2.72 13.46 -2.47
C SER A 202 -2.91 14.54 -1.42
N PHE A 203 -2.26 14.40 -0.29
CA PHE A 203 -2.32 15.39 0.79
C PHE A 203 -1.03 15.41 1.61
N PHE A 204 -0.84 16.50 2.35
CA PHE A 204 0.13 16.55 3.43
C PHE A 204 -0.40 15.81 4.67
N HIS A 205 0.50 15.28 5.49
CA HIS A 205 0.12 14.56 6.72
C HIS A 205 -0.76 15.38 7.68
N ASN A 206 -0.60 16.71 7.67
CA ASN A 206 -1.23 17.62 8.63
C ASN A 206 -2.51 18.29 8.11
N GLU A 207 -2.89 18.06 6.85
CA GLU A 207 -4.08 18.68 6.26
C GLU A 207 -5.29 17.76 6.37
N GLN A 208 -6.49 18.30 6.63
CA GLN A 208 -7.73 17.53 6.58
C GLN A 208 -8.06 17.22 5.10
N PRO A 209 -8.06 15.94 4.68
CA PRO A 209 -8.39 15.61 3.31
C PRO A 209 -9.91 15.61 3.13
N SER A 210 -10.35 16.11 1.98
CA SER A 210 -11.67 15.75 1.44
C SER A 210 -11.45 14.86 0.24
N CYS A 211 -11.57 13.53 0.43
CA CYS A 211 -11.55 12.58 -0.68
C CYS A 211 -12.89 12.53 -1.43
N GLN A 212 -13.82 13.44 -1.10
CA GLN A 212 -15.14 13.52 -1.70
C GLN A 212 -15.14 14.27 -3.04
N ASN A 213 -14.29 15.28 -3.27
CA ASN A 213 -14.47 16.18 -4.42
C ASN A 213 -13.22 16.56 -5.23
N GLN A 214 -12.00 16.15 -4.86
CA GLN A 214 -10.79 16.61 -5.55
C GLN A 214 -9.82 15.46 -5.83
N SER A 215 -10.02 14.79 -6.97
CA SER A 215 -8.99 13.94 -7.53
C SER A 215 -7.90 14.80 -8.18
N VAL A 216 -6.64 14.44 -7.94
CA VAL A 216 -5.49 15.05 -8.61
C VAL A 216 -5.47 14.58 -10.07
N PRO A 217 -5.31 15.48 -11.05
CA PRO A 217 -5.14 15.09 -12.45
C PRO A 217 -3.91 14.20 -12.63
N LEU A 218 -4.00 13.22 -13.54
CA LEU A 218 -2.87 12.33 -13.87
C LEU A 218 -1.61 13.11 -14.26
N ALA A 219 -1.76 14.21 -15.00
CA ALA A 219 -0.65 15.09 -15.38
C ALA A 219 0.07 15.66 -14.15
N THR A 220 -0.66 16.09 -13.12
CA THR A 220 -0.10 16.62 -11.87
C THR A 220 0.60 15.54 -11.06
N ALA A 221 0.10 14.31 -11.07
CA ALA A 221 0.80 13.16 -10.47
C ALA A 221 2.13 12.88 -11.18
N GLY A 222 2.22 13.10 -12.49
CA GLY A 222 3.43 12.92 -13.28
C GLY A 222 4.39 14.12 -13.36
N TYR A 223 4.04 15.31 -12.85
CA TYR A 223 4.82 16.53 -13.14
C TYR A 223 6.01 16.80 -12.19
N HIS A 224 6.11 16.07 -11.08
CA HIS A 224 7.17 16.28 -10.08
C HIS A 224 7.81 14.97 -9.63
N TRP A 225 8.88 14.58 -10.33
CA TRP A 225 9.66 13.34 -10.16
C TRP A 225 10.71 13.44 -9.04
N SER A 226 10.43 14.15 -7.95
CA SER A 226 11.40 14.31 -6.87
C SER A 226 11.45 13.04 -5.99
N GLY A 227 12.45 12.18 -6.24
CA GLY A 227 12.91 11.11 -5.36
C GLY A 227 12.04 9.83 -5.35
N ILE A 228 12.53 8.79 -6.03
CA ILE A 228 12.18 7.37 -5.79
C ILE A 228 13.17 6.80 -4.79
#